data_AF-A0A7J9WAT1-F1
#
_entry.id   AF-A0A7J9WAT1-F1
#
_cell.length_a   1.000
_cell.length_b   1.000
_cell.length_c   1.000
_cell.angle_alpha   90.00
_cell.angle_beta   90.00
_cell.angle_gamma   90.00
#
_symmetry.space_group_name_H-M   'P 1'
#
loop_
_entity.id
_entity.type
_entity.pdbx_description
1 polymer ?
#
loop_
_entity_poly.entity_id
_entity_poly.type
_entity_poly.pdbx_seq_one_letter_code
_entity_poly.pdbx_strand_id
1 'polypeptide(L)'
;MGRRDESPAAARPPGTRVSPAPSRCTDHGRGRGTAHRRTAAGRGLAAAHRDVARQPAALARRLPRGHRLMLVLGIETCTPSSSVCLANENGLLAGAALGRGNAHGEFVVPAIDFCLRQARLPMDAVAGIAVSLGPGLFTGMRVGIATAQMLGHARRLPVVGLNSLDLLAFPVRHARRMVCSVLDAKRGELFWAFYRSAPGGVQRVTEFRVGPPPKLAGEIEAVRDDVLCIGDGALAQRALVESTGAEVGSSSMAYPTAQSLVELALPRFIREETQRPEDLRPIYIRKADARINWQNRGALHGGRSAAPARGA
;
A
#
# COMPACT_ATOMS: atom_id res chain seq x y z
N MET A 1 18.99 -36.95 -64.49
CA MET A 1 17.77 -36.11 -64.58
C MET A 1 17.46 -35.62 -63.15
N GLY A 2 17.80 -34.43 -62.67
CA GLY A 2 18.19 -33.19 -63.33
C GLY A 2 17.08 -32.14 -63.23
N ARG A 3 16.91 -31.50 -62.07
CA ARG A 3 16.44 -30.11 -61.82
C ARG A 3 16.97 -29.74 -60.41
N ARG A 4 17.97 -28.86 -60.18
CA ARG A 4 18.10 -27.39 -60.43
C ARG A 4 16.90 -26.64 -59.82
N ASP A 5 17.01 -25.68 -58.89
CA ASP A 5 17.93 -24.54 -58.72
C ASP A 5 18.08 -24.18 -57.22
N GLU A 6 19.28 -24.01 -56.67
CA GLU A 6 20.08 -22.77 -56.50
C GLU A 6 19.50 -21.70 -55.53
N SER A 7 20.16 -21.57 -54.36
CA SER A 7 20.23 -20.32 -53.56
C SER A 7 21.18 -19.34 -54.24
N PRO A 8 21.14 -18.03 -53.89
CA PRO A 8 22.21 -17.55 -53.01
C PRO A 8 21.81 -16.43 -52.01
N ALA A 9 22.66 -16.33 -50.99
CA ALA A 9 22.73 -15.27 -49.99
C ALA A 9 23.23 -13.92 -50.57
N ALA A 10 22.92 -12.85 -49.84
CA ALA A 10 23.82 -11.74 -49.41
C ALA A 10 23.15 -10.36 -49.48
N ALA A 11 23.28 -9.57 -48.40
CA ALA A 11 23.88 -8.23 -48.39
C ALA A 11 23.39 -7.36 -47.20
N ARG A 12 24.30 -7.09 -46.26
CA ARG A 12 24.40 -5.80 -45.53
C ARG A 12 25.21 -4.84 -46.42
N PRO A 13 25.02 -3.49 -46.40
CA PRO A 13 25.63 -2.58 -45.39
C PRO A 13 24.86 -1.21 -45.27
N PRO A 14 25.49 -0.04 -45.00
CA PRO A 14 26.33 0.46 -43.88
C PRO A 14 25.52 1.51 -43.02
N GLY A 15 25.90 2.04 -41.86
CA GLY A 15 27.16 2.67 -41.42
C GLY A 15 26.99 4.20 -41.27
N THR A 16 26.87 4.64 -40.00
CA THR A 16 27.37 5.90 -39.39
C THR A 16 26.99 7.29 -39.93
N ARG A 17 26.58 8.17 -39.01
CA ARG A 17 27.22 9.49 -38.79
C ARG A 17 26.95 10.03 -37.38
N VAL A 18 28.04 10.28 -36.67
CA VAL A 18 28.14 10.96 -35.38
C VAL A 18 28.84 12.31 -35.61
N SER A 19 28.52 13.29 -34.76
CA SER A 19 29.26 14.53 -34.43
C SER A 19 28.72 15.83 -35.07
N PRO A 20 29.01 17.03 -34.51
CA PRO A 20 29.65 17.37 -33.21
C PRO A 20 28.87 18.41 -32.37
N ALA A 21 29.35 18.64 -31.15
CA ALA A 21 29.01 19.78 -30.28
C ALA A 21 29.49 21.13 -30.84
N PRO A 22 29.05 22.25 -30.22
CA PRO A 22 30.06 23.21 -29.76
C PRO A 22 29.82 23.80 -28.35
N SER A 23 30.93 23.83 -27.61
CA SER A 23 31.48 24.88 -26.72
C SER A 23 30.60 25.79 -25.84
N ARG A 24 30.90 25.67 -24.53
CA ARG A 24 31.24 26.71 -23.54
C ARG A 24 30.44 28.03 -23.54
N CYS A 25 29.80 28.31 -22.41
CA CYS A 25 29.83 29.65 -21.84
C CYS A 25 30.00 29.58 -20.31
N THR A 26 30.94 30.39 -19.84
CA THR A 26 31.38 30.61 -18.48
C THR A 26 30.31 31.30 -17.64
N ASP A 27 30.15 30.91 -16.37
CA ASP A 27 29.68 31.87 -15.37
C ASP A 27 30.56 31.82 -14.11
N HIS A 28 31.04 33.01 -13.77
CA HIS A 28 31.84 33.35 -12.61
C HIS A 28 30.89 33.96 -11.58
N GLY A 29 30.83 33.42 -10.37
CA GLY A 29 30.24 34.21 -9.30
C GLY A 29 30.01 33.53 -7.97
N ARG A 30 30.84 33.96 -7.00
CA ARG A 30 30.50 34.11 -5.57
C ARG A 30 30.62 32.85 -4.71
N GLY A 31 31.83 32.67 -4.18
CA GLY A 31 32.07 31.95 -2.94
C GLY A 31 33.20 32.59 -2.13
N ARG A 32 32.91 32.83 -0.85
CA ARG A 32 33.81 33.11 0.30
C ARG A 32 34.03 34.58 0.66
N GLY A 33 33.50 34.90 1.84
CA GLY A 33 33.75 36.10 2.63
C GLY A 33 33.17 35.93 4.02
N THR A 34 33.77 35.06 4.83
CA THR A 34 33.56 34.92 6.28
C THR A 34 34.16 36.12 7.01
N ALA A 35 33.45 36.74 7.95
CA ALA A 35 34.00 37.19 9.24
C ALA A 35 32.93 37.78 10.18
N HIS A 36 32.75 37.08 11.29
CA HIS A 36 32.63 37.57 12.66
C HIS A 36 31.96 38.92 12.96
N ARG A 37 30.90 38.86 13.78
CA ARG A 37 30.97 39.43 15.13
C ARG A 37 30.01 38.73 16.10
N ARG A 38 30.60 38.10 17.11
CA ARG A 38 29.96 37.77 18.38
C ARG A 38 29.64 39.08 19.11
N THR A 39 28.46 39.20 19.70
CA THR A 39 28.31 39.73 21.05
C THR A 39 27.19 38.98 21.76
N ALA A 40 27.44 38.70 23.03
CA ALA A 40 26.62 37.93 23.94
C ALA A 40 25.77 38.87 24.81
N ALA A 41 24.62 38.36 25.26
CA ALA A 41 23.82 38.72 26.44
C ALA A 41 22.33 38.58 26.06
N GLY A 42 21.43 37.96 26.80
CA GLY A 42 21.48 37.31 28.09
C GLY A 42 20.07 36.83 28.44
N ARG A 43 20.02 35.82 29.32
CA ARG A 43 18.98 35.51 30.31
C ARG A 43 17.48 35.57 29.90
N GLY A 44 16.86 34.38 29.99
CA GLY A 44 15.54 34.21 30.59
C GLY A 44 14.36 34.21 29.62
N LEU A 45 13.72 33.05 29.45
CA LEU A 45 12.48 32.75 30.18
C LEU A 45 12.09 31.29 29.89
N ALA A 46 11.84 30.57 30.97
CA ALA A 46 11.10 29.32 30.93
C ALA A 46 9.63 29.57 30.53
N ALA A 47 8.99 28.50 30.06
CA ALA A 47 7.55 28.32 29.84
C ALA A 47 6.95 28.89 28.55
N ALA A 48 6.77 28.00 27.56
CA ALA A 48 5.62 28.03 26.65
C ALA A 48 5.38 26.63 26.02
N HIS A 49 5.20 25.61 26.86
CA HIS A 49 4.40 24.45 26.49
C HIS A 49 2.93 24.83 26.72
N ARG A 50 2.28 25.45 25.74
CA ARG A 50 0.82 25.61 25.71
C ARG A 50 0.29 25.54 24.28
N ASP A 51 -0.56 24.54 24.09
CA ASP A 51 -1.74 24.51 23.22
C ASP A 51 -1.64 25.15 21.83
N VAL A 52 -1.39 24.30 20.83
CA VAL A 52 -1.93 24.51 19.48
C VAL A 52 -2.76 23.29 19.08
N ALA A 53 -3.73 22.96 19.94
CA ALA A 53 -4.90 22.20 19.56
C ALA A 53 -6.01 23.20 19.23
N ARG A 54 -6.05 23.70 17.98
CA ARG A 54 -7.21 24.31 17.31
C ARG A 54 -6.76 24.87 15.97
N GLN A 55 -7.10 24.19 14.87
CA GLN A 55 -7.82 24.76 13.71
C GLN A 55 -7.70 23.81 12.50
N PRO A 56 -8.62 22.84 12.33
CA PRO A 56 -8.85 22.21 11.03
C PRO A 56 -9.70 23.07 10.08
N ALA A 57 -10.29 24.18 10.55
CA ALA A 57 -11.31 24.93 9.81
C ALA A 57 -10.80 25.93 8.75
N ALA A 58 -9.50 26.24 8.70
CA ALA A 58 -9.00 27.37 7.89
C ALA A 58 -8.88 27.05 6.39
N LEU A 59 -8.70 25.78 6.00
CA LEU A 59 -8.58 25.39 4.58
C LEU A 59 -9.94 25.42 3.85
N ALA A 60 -11.05 25.63 4.58
CA ALA A 60 -12.37 25.65 4.01
C ALA A 60 -12.80 26.96 3.32
N ARG A 61 -11.95 27.99 3.34
CA ARG A 61 -12.35 29.38 3.05
C ARG A 61 -12.32 29.84 1.58
N ARG A 62 -12.27 28.94 0.59
CA ARG A 62 -12.20 29.33 -0.84
C ARG A 62 -13.24 28.73 -1.80
N LEU A 63 -14.28 28.04 -1.30
CA LEU A 63 -15.40 27.61 -2.15
C LEU A 63 -16.73 28.01 -1.48
N PRO A 64 -17.74 28.46 -2.26
CA PRO A 64 -19.03 28.92 -1.73
C PRO A 64 -19.71 27.87 -0.84
N ARG A 65 -20.39 28.34 0.21
CA ARG A 65 -21.02 27.52 1.25
C ARG A 65 -22.31 26.88 0.75
N GLY A 66 -22.16 25.76 0.05
CA GLY A 66 -23.18 24.74 -0.13
C GLY A 66 -22.44 23.40 -0.19
N HIS A 67 -22.58 22.57 0.85
CA HIS A 67 -21.94 21.25 1.01
C HIS A 67 -20.55 21.13 0.35
N ARG A 68 -19.49 21.62 1.01
CA ARG A 68 -18.13 21.42 0.52
C ARG A 68 -17.81 19.94 0.60
N LEU A 69 -17.98 19.26 -0.53
CA LEU A 69 -17.59 17.87 -0.73
C LEU A 69 -16.12 17.72 -0.34
N MET A 70 -15.85 16.73 0.48
CA MET A 70 -14.52 16.48 1.01
C MET A 70 -13.74 15.60 0.03
N LEU A 71 -12.78 16.22 -0.65
CA LEU A 71 -11.87 15.52 -1.56
C LEU A 71 -10.82 14.74 -0.77
N VAL A 72 -10.76 13.43 -0.95
CA VAL A 72 -9.82 12.53 -0.29
C VAL A 72 -8.88 11.89 -1.31
N LEU A 73 -7.59 11.88 -0.97
CA LEU A 73 -6.56 11.14 -1.69
C LEU A 73 -6.44 9.73 -1.11
N GLY A 74 -6.67 8.69 -1.92
CA GLY A 74 -6.46 7.29 -1.54
C GLY A 74 -5.12 6.75 -2.03
N ILE A 75 -4.39 6.03 -1.17
CA ILE A 75 -3.11 5.38 -1.49
C ILE A 75 -3.15 3.92 -1.03
N GLU A 76 -3.24 2.98 -1.98
CA GLU A 76 -3.19 1.54 -1.73
C GLU A 76 -1.94 0.95 -2.40
N THR A 77 -1.01 0.46 -1.59
CA THR A 77 0.28 -0.09 -2.05
C THR A 77 0.66 -1.37 -1.32
N CYS A 78 -0.24 -1.96 -0.52
CA CYS A 78 0.06 -3.11 0.32
C CYS A 78 0.13 -4.41 -0.47
N THR A 79 -0.35 -4.47 -1.70
CA THR A 79 -0.37 -5.70 -2.51
C THR A 79 0.48 -5.56 -3.76
N PRO A 80 0.70 -6.65 -4.54
CA PRO A 80 1.36 -6.56 -5.84
C PRO A 80 0.67 -5.61 -6.82
N SER A 81 -0.61 -5.29 -6.61
CA SER A 81 -1.32 -4.20 -7.29
C SER A 81 -1.24 -2.94 -6.44
N SER A 82 -0.88 -1.82 -7.06
CA SER A 82 -0.89 -0.50 -6.41
C SER A 82 -1.88 0.43 -7.09
N SER A 83 -2.54 1.27 -6.32
CA SER A 83 -3.46 2.25 -6.87
C SER A 83 -3.47 3.54 -6.06
N VAL A 84 -3.77 4.63 -6.75
CA VAL A 84 -3.98 5.96 -6.20
C VAL A 84 -5.28 6.50 -6.77
N CYS A 85 -6.07 7.21 -5.98
CA CYS A 85 -7.24 7.90 -6.50
C CYS A 85 -7.55 9.20 -5.77
N LEU A 86 -8.34 10.04 -6.43
CA LEU A 86 -9.05 11.16 -5.84
C LEU A 86 -10.54 10.86 -5.90
N ALA A 87 -11.20 10.90 -4.75
CA ALA A 87 -12.63 10.68 -4.65
C ALA A 87 -13.24 11.59 -3.58
N ASN A 88 -14.55 11.78 -3.67
CA ASN A 88 -15.34 12.49 -2.68
C ASN A 88 -16.67 11.74 -2.46
N GLU A 89 -17.63 12.36 -1.79
CA GLU A 89 -18.93 11.78 -1.46
C GLU A 89 -19.76 11.40 -2.70
N ASN A 90 -19.47 11.99 -3.86
CA ASN A 90 -20.12 11.66 -5.13
C ASN A 90 -19.42 10.51 -5.87
N GLY A 91 -18.30 10.00 -5.35
CA GLY A 91 -17.55 8.89 -5.90
C GLY A 91 -16.18 9.28 -6.46
N LEU A 92 -15.67 8.45 -7.37
CA LEU A 92 -14.34 8.57 -7.96
C LEU A 92 -14.26 9.72 -8.96
N LEU A 93 -13.28 10.62 -8.80
CA LEU A 93 -12.98 11.69 -9.76
C LEU A 93 -11.87 11.29 -10.73
N ALA A 94 -10.80 10.69 -10.20
CA ALA A 94 -9.67 10.21 -10.98
C ALA A 94 -8.99 9.06 -10.25
N GLY A 95 -8.44 8.11 -10.99
CA GLY A 95 -7.70 6.98 -10.43
C GLY A 95 -6.61 6.51 -11.37
N ALA A 96 -5.54 5.98 -10.79
CA ALA A 96 -4.48 5.28 -11.49
C ALA A 96 -4.20 3.98 -10.75
N ALA A 97 -4.01 2.90 -11.51
CA ALA A 97 -3.66 1.60 -10.97
C ALA A 97 -2.50 0.98 -11.76
N LEU A 98 -1.65 0.26 -11.05
CA LEU A 98 -0.51 -0.47 -11.57
C LEU A 98 -0.64 -1.94 -11.19
N GLY A 99 -0.68 -2.81 -12.19
CA GLY A 99 -0.72 -4.25 -11.99
C GLY A 99 0.59 -4.83 -11.46
N ARG A 100 0.63 -6.17 -11.37
CA ARG A 100 1.78 -6.93 -10.85
C ARG A 100 3.09 -6.61 -11.59
N GLY A 101 4.19 -6.50 -10.83
CA GLY A 101 5.56 -6.64 -11.35
C GLY A 101 6.40 -5.36 -11.42
N ASN A 102 5.84 -4.20 -11.08
CA ASN A 102 6.52 -2.91 -11.22
C ASN A 102 6.84 -2.26 -9.86
N ALA A 103 7.88 -1.42 -9.82
CA ALA A 103 8.40 -0.83 -8.59
C ALA A 103 7.39 0.12 -7.92
N HIS A 104 6.76 -0.34 -6.84
CA HIS A 104 5.76 0.42 -6.07
C HIS A 104 6.19 1.85 -5.70
N GLY A 105 7.48 2.07 -5.43
CA GLY A 105 8.03 3.38 -5.04
C GLY A 105 8.00 4.44 -6.14
N GLU A 106 8.19 4.04 -7.40
CA GLU A 106 8.22 4.96 -8.55
C GLU A 106 6.82 5.31 -9.05
N PHE A 107 5.81 4.56 -8.61
CA PHE A 107 4.43 4.71 -9.08
C PHE A 107 3.64 5.79 -8.34
N VAL A 108 3.74 5.85 -7.01
CA VAL A 108 2.77 6.59 -6.20
C VAL A 108 2.76 8.09 -6.51
N VAL A 109 3.92 8.75 -6.51
CA VAL A 109 3.99 10.21 -6.70
C VAL A 109 3.54 10.61 -8.11
N PRO A 110 4.01 9.97 -9.21
CA PRO A 110 3.47 10.23 -10.54
C PRO A 110 1.97 9.94 -10.67
N ALA A 111 1.46 8.91 -9.98
CA ALA A 111 0.03 8.60 -9.98
C ALA A 111 -0.81 9.67 -9.28
N ILE A 112 -0.31 10.27 -8.19
CA ILE A 112 -0.95 11.41 -7.52
C ILE A 112 -1.02 12.61 -8.48
N ASP A 113 0.11 12.98 -9.11
CA ASP A 113 0.14 14.08 -10.09
C ASP A 113 -0.82 13.84 -11.25
N PHE A 114 -0.81 12.62 -11.81
CA PHE A 114 -1.75 12.22 -12.85
C PHE A 114 -3.21 12.41 -12.42
N CYS A 115 -3.59 11.91 -11.24
CA CYS A 115 -4.97 12.04 -10.75
C CYS A 115 -5.39 13.50 -10.57
N LEU A 116 -4.52 14.34 -9.99
CA LEU A 116 -4.78 15.78 -9.81
C LEU A 116 -4.99 16.48 -11.15
N ARG A 117 -4.14 16.17 -12.15
CA ARG A 117 -4.24 16.71 -13.50
C ARG A 117 -5.52 16.27 -14.22
N GLN A 118 -5.88 14.99 -14.14
CA GLN A 118 -7.12 14.49 -14.75
C GLN A 118 -8.36 15.11 -14.11
N ALA A 119 -8.36 15.27 -12.78
CA ALA A 119 -9.44 15.94 -12.07
C ALA A 119 -9.42 17.47 -12.23
N ARG A 120 -8.36 18.05 -12.82
CA ARG A 120 -8.11 19.50 -12.92
C ARG A 120 -8.15 20.20 -11.56
N LEU A 121 -7.63 19.54 -10.54
CA LEU A 121 -7.62 20.03 -9.16
C LEU A 121 -6.18 20.23 -8.67
N PRO A 122 -5.90 21.31 -7.93
CA PRO A 122 -4.62 21.46 -7.25
C PRO A 122 -4.57 20.55 -6.02
N MET A 123 -3.37 20.21 -5.55
CA MET A 123 -3.19 19.47 -4.28
C MET A 123 -3.81 20.20 -3.08
N ASP A 124 -3.98 21.53 -3.15
CA ASP A 124 -4.67 22.36 -2.14
C ASP A 124 -6.15 22.03 -1.98
N ALA A 125 -6.76 21.37 -2.96
CA ALA A 125 -8.15 20.94 -2.87
C ALA A 125 -8.33 19.67 -2.02
N VAL A 126 -7.26 18.88 -1.83
CA VAL A 126 -7.31 17.64 -1.04
C VAL A 126 -7.49 17.98 0.44
N ALA A 127 -8.52 17.41 1.06
CA ALA A 127 -8.93 17.66 2.43
C ALA A 127 -8.57 16.51 3.40
N GLY A 128 -8.19 15.34 2.90
CA GLY A 128 -7.76 14.20 3.71
C GLY A 128 -7.01 13.15 2.89
N ILE A 129 -6.28 12.27 3.58
CA ILE A 129 -5.52 11.19 2.94
C ILE A 129 -5.89 9.84 3.57
N ALA A 130 -6.46 8.94 2.77
CA ALA A 130 -6.68 7.56 3.15
C ALA A 130 -5.51 6.69 2.68
N VAL A 131 -5.01 5.81 3.54
CA VAL A 131 -3.88 4.92 3.23
C VAL A 131 -4.10 3.52 3.77
N SER A 132 -3.66 2.52 3.03
CA SER A 132 -3.70 1.13 3.48
C SER A 132 -2.56 0.83 4.43
N LEU A 133 -2.87 0.18 5.55
CA LEU A 133 -1.90 -0.17 6.61
C LEU A 133 -1.42 -1.62 6.54
N GLY A 134 -1.92 -2.42 5.60
CA GLY A 134 -1.68 -3.86 5.52
C GLY A 134 -2.81 -4.68 6.16
N PRO A 135 -2.67 -6.02 6.22
CA PRO A 135 -1.46 -6.79 5.93
C PRO A 135 -1.12 -6.85 4.43
N GLY A 136 0.15 -7.11 4.12
CA GLY A 136 0.61 -7.23 2.73
C GLY A 136 2.12 -7.18 2.58
N LEU A 137 2.59 -6.74 1.41
CA LEU A 137 3.99 -6.54 1.07
C LEU A 137 4.64 -5.48 1.97
N PHE A 138 5.75 -5.85 2.59
CA PHE A 138 6.47 -5.00 3.55
C PHE A 138 6.92 -3.66 2.95
N THR A 139 7.55 -3.70 1.77
CA THR A 139 7.99 -2.50 1.05
C THR A 139 6.79 -1.65 0.62
N GLY A 140 5.73 -2.30 0.15
CA GLY A 140 4.50 -1.65 -0.29
C GLY A 140 3.83 -0.85 0.82
N MET A 141 3.62 -1.44 2.00
CA MET A 141 3.09 -0.74 3.18
C MET A 141 3.92 0.48 3.54
N ARG A 142 5.26 0.34 3.55
CA ARG A 142 6.17 1.44 3.90
C ARG A 142 6.09 2.61 2.92
N VAL A 143 6.04 2.33 1.62
CA VAL A 143 5.93 3.38 0.58
C VAL A 143 4.63 4.18 0.76
N GLY A 144 3.50 3.48 0.88
CA GLY A 144 2.19 4.13 1.04
C GLY A 144 2.10 4.95 2.32
N ILE A 145 2.46 4.35 3.45
CA ILE A 145 2.43 5.02 4.76
C ILE A 145 3.36 6.22 4.78
N ALA A 146 4.62 6.08 4.35
CA ALA A 146 5.56 7.21 4.34
C ALA A 146 5.07 8.37 3.45
N THR A 147 4.47 8.04 2.30
CA THR A 147 3.89 9.06 1.40
C THR A 147 2.72 9.79 2.07
N ALA A 148 1.79 9.05 2.68
CA ALA A 148 0.66 9.62 3.41
C ALA A 148 1.12 10.46 4.62
N GLN A 149 2.14 10.00 5.35
CA GLN A 149 2.73 10.73 6.46
C GLN A 149 3.36 12.05 6.02
N MET A 150 4.19 12.01 4.97
CA MET A 150 4.86 13.19 4.44
C MET A 150 3.86 14.21 3.92
N LEU A 151 2.89 13.79 3.08
CA LEU A 151 1.86 14.68 2.54
C LEU A 151 0.95 15.22 3.65
N GLY A 152 0.51 14.35 4.56
CA GLY A 152 -0.32 14.72 5.71
C GLY A 152 0.39 15.74 6.60
N HIS A 153 1.67 15.55 6.89
CA HIS A 153 2.47 16.49 7.68
C HIS A 153 2.70 17.82 6.95
N ALA A 154 3.17 17.78 5.70
CA ALA A 154 3.48 18.97 4.91
C ALA A 154 2.25 19.86 4.68
N ARG A 155 1.06 19.26 4.56
CA ARG A 155 -0.20 19.97 4.29
C ARG A 155 -1.10 20.11 5.51
N ARG A 156 -0.71 19.57 6.66
CA ARG A 156 -1.52 19.50 7.89
C ARG A 156 -2.89 18.87 7.64
N LEU A 157 -2.92 17.80 6.85
CA LEU A 157 -4.14 17.07 6.51
C LEU A 157 -4.37 15.92 7.50
N PRO A 158 -5.63 15.65 7.88
CA PRO A 158 -5.97 14.44 8.60
C PRO A 158 -5.70 13.20 7.74
N VAL A 159 -5.40 12.09 8.40
CA VAL A 159 -5.16 10.81 7.73
C VAL A 159 -6.04 9.70 8.31
N VAL A 160 -6.42 8.73 7.47
CA VAL A 160 -7.15 7.53 7.89
C VAL A 160 -6.42 6.31 7.36
N GLY A 161 -5.96 5.45 8.28
CA GLY A 161 -5.39 4.16 7.95
C GLY A 161 -6.42 3.03 8.00
N LEU A 162 -6.47 2.17 6.99
CA LEU A 162 -7.39 1.02 6.94
C LEU A 162 -6.66 -0.31 6.67
N ASN A 163 -7.24 -1.41 7.13
CA ASN A 163 -6.68 -2.75 6.96
C ASN A 163 -7.00 -3.30 5.56
N SER A 164 -6.02 -3.87 4.86
CA SER A 164 -6.17 -4.38 3.50
C SER A 164 -7.20 -5.50 3.36
N LEU A 165 -7.44 -6.31 4.40
CA LEU A 165 -8.50 -7.34 4.38
C LEU A 165 -9.90 -6.73 4.48
N ASP A 166 -10.06 -5.65 5.26
CA ASP A 166 -11.32 -4.90 5.37
C ASP A 166 -11.64 -4.25 4.00
N LEU A 167 -10.61 -3.66 3.38
CA LEU A 167 -10.70 -3.04 2.06
C LEU A 167 -11.09 -4.03 0.97
N LEU A 168 -10.56 -5.25 1.05
CA LEU A 168 -10.87 -6.31 0.10
C LEU A 168 -12.33 -6.77 0.22
N ALA A 169 -12.87 -6.85 1.45
CA ALA A 169 -14.27 -7.23 1.69
C ALA A 169 -15.27 -6.15 1.28
N PHE A 170 -14.89 -4.87 1.33
CA PHE A 170 -15.81 -3.75 1.15
C PHE A 170 -16.56 -3.71 -0.20
N PRO A 171 -15.95 -3.98 -1.37
CA PRO A 171 -16.66 -4.03 -2.65
C PRO A 171 -17.83 -5.02 -2.67
N VAL A 172 -17.72 -6.13 -1.93
CA VAL A 172 -18.73 -7.19 -1.87
C VAL A 172 -19.63 -7.10 -0.64
N ARG A 173 -19.66 -5.94 0.04
CA ARG A 173 -20.47 -5.68 1.24
C ARG A 173 -21.97 -5.98 1.12
N HIS A 174 -22.50 -6.04 -0.10
CA HIS A 174 -23.90 -6.35 -0.38
C HIS A 174 -24.16 -7.85 -0.56
N ALA A 175 -23.12 -8.68 -0.52
CA ALA A 175 -23.27 -10.13 -0.55
C ALA A 175 -24.05 -10.59 0.69
N ARG A 176 -25.07 -11.44 0.47
CA ARG A 176 -25.87 -12.06 1.54
C ARG A 176 -25.16 -13.25 2.21
N ARG A 177 -23.96 -13.55 1.75
CA ARG A 177 -23.11 -14.69 2.15
C ARG A 177 -22.05 -14.24 3.14
N MET A 178 -21.41 -15.18 3.81
CA MET A 178 -20.18 -14.87 4.54
C MET A 178 -19.07 -14.58 3.54
N VAL A 179 -18.32 -13.50 3.74
CA VAL A 179 -17.19 -13.13 2.90
C VAL A 179 -15.89 -13.47 3.61
N CYS A 180 -15.00 -14.21 2.95
CA CYS A 180 -13.64 -14.46 3.43
C CYS A 180 -12.66 -13.67 2.56
N SER A 181 -12.08 -12.61 3.11
CA SER A 181 -10.97 -11.90 2.45
C SER A 181 -9.69 -12.70 2.66
N VAL A 182 -8.97 -13.01 1.58
CA VAL A 182 -7.76 -13.83 1.63
C VAL A 182 -6.66 -13.21 0.78
N LEU A 183 -5.56 -12.77 1.41
CA LEU A 183 -4.37 -12.24 0.75
C LEU A 183 -3.20 -13.22 0.86
N ASP A 184 -2.37 -13.29 -0.18
CA ASP A 184 -1.10 -14.03 -0.15
C ASP A 184 -0.13 -13.39 0.87
N ALA A 185 0.20 -14.14 1.93
CA ALA A 185 1.15 -13.70 2.96
C ALA A 185 2.61 -14.00 2.61
N LYS A 186 2.87 -14.55 1.41
CA LYS A 186 4.12 -15.16 0.96
C LYS A 186 4.50 -16.38 1.79
N ARG A 187 5.57 -17.07 1.37
CA ARG A 187 6.11 -18.25 2.07
C ARG A 187 5.09 -19.40 2.23
N GLY A 188 4.08 -19.48 1.37
CA GLY A 188 3.04 -20.49 1.45
C GLY A 188 2.01 -20.26 2.56
N GLU A 189 1.96 -19.06 3.14
CA GLU A 189 0.94 -18.66 4.11
C GLU A 189 -0.08 -17.70 3.48
N LEU A 190 -1.23 -17.57 4.13
CA LEU A 190 -2.31 -16.66 3.76
C LEU A 190 -2.62 -15.73 4.93
N PHE A 191 -3.04 -14.51 4.64
CA PHE A 191 -3.75 -13.65 5.59
C PHE A 191 -5.24 -13.73 5.30
N TRP A 192 -6.07 -13.94 6.33
CA TRP A 192 -7.52 -13.95 6.12
C TRP A 192 -8.31 -13.42 7.31
N ALA A 193 -9.55 -13.05 7.03
CA ALA A 193 -10.60 -12.79 8.01
C ALA A 193 -11.97 -12.99 7.38
N PHE A 194 -12.96 -13.30 8.22
CA PHE A 194 -14.36 -13.45 7.80
C PHE A 194 -15.16 -12.19 8.10
N TYR A 195 -16.11 -11.89 7.21
CA TYR A 195 -16.94 -10.70 7.25
C TYR A 195 -18.40 -11.06 6.94
N ARG A 196 -19.31 -10.24 7.45
CA ARG A 196 -20.71 -10.21 7.04
C ARG A 196 -21.09 -8.81 6.58
N SER A 197 -22.13 -8.73 5.75
CA SER A 197 -22.76 -7.46 5.41
C SER A 197 -23.25 -6.75 6.67
N ALA A 198 -23.05 -5.44 6.75
CA ALA A 198 -23.59 -4.58 7.79
C ALA A 198 -24.07 -3.25 7.17
N PRO A 199 -25.00 -2.52 7.83
CA PRO A 199 -25.43 -1.23 7.33
C PRO A 199 -24.25 -0.29 7.08
N GLY A 200 -24.06 0.12 5.83
CA GLY A 200 -22.99 1.03 5.43
C GLY A 200 -21.61 0.39 5.21
N GLY A 201 -21.46 -0.94 5.25
CA GLY A 201 -20.15 -1.57 5.04
C GLY A 201 -20.10 -3.07 5.32
N VAL A 202 -18.97 -3.51 5.86
CA VAL A 202 -18.73 -4.89 6.26
C VAL A 202 -18.39 -4.94 7.75
N GLN A 203 -18.94 -5.93 8.45
CA GLN A 203 -18.59 -6.24 9.83
C GLN A 203 -17.64 -7.43 9.84
N ARG A 204 -16.44 -7.23 10.38
CA ARG A 204 -15.49 -8.31 10.64
C ARG A 204 -16.04 -9.22 11.74
N VAL A 205 -16.05 -10.53 11.49
CA VAL A 205 -16.58 -11.59 12.37
C VAL A 205 -15.46 -12.27 13.15
N THR A 206 -14.26 -12.36 12.57
CA THR A 206 -13.10 -13.01 13.19
C THR A 206 -11.92 -12.07 13.31
N GLU A 207 -11.01 -12.33 14.25
CA GLU A 207 -9.68 -11.71 14.23
C GLU A 207 -8.94 -11.96 12.91
N PHE A 208 -8.00 -11.07 12.58
CA PHE A 208 -7.12 -11.27 11.43
C PHE A 208 -6.20 -12.46 11.70
N ARG A 209 -6.11 -13.37 10.74
CA ARG A 209 -5.37 -14.63 10.88
C ARG A 209 -4.24 -14.72 9.87
N VAL A 210 -3.25 -15.54 10.22
CA VAL A 210 -2.16 -15.96 9.35
C VAL A 210 -1.92 -17.45 9.53
N GLY A 211 -1.55 -18.14 8.46
CA GLY A 211 -1.23 -19.56 8.48
C GLY A 211 -1.33 -20.23 7.11
N PRO A 212 -1.16 -21.56 7.05
CA PRO A 212 -1.11 -22.28 5.78
C PRO A 212 -2.52 -22.51 5.20
N PRO A 213 -2.65 -22.71 3.87
CA PRO A 213 -3.94 -22.94 3.21
C PRO A 213 -4.84 -24.02 3.82
N PRO A 214 -4.34 -25.19 4.28
CA PRO A 214 -5.20 -26.18 4.92
C PRO A 214 -5.89 -25.69 6.20
N LYS A 215 -5.28 -24.74 6.92
CA LYS A 215 -5.92 -24.13 8.10
C LYS A 215 -7.10 -23.24 7.68
N LEU A 216 -6.94 -22.45 6.62
CA LEU A 216 -8.05 -21.68 6.05
C LEU A 216 -9.19 -22.61 5.63
N ALA A 217 -8.88 -23.71 4.93
CA ALA A 217 -9.88 -24.68 4.48
C ALA A 217 -10.70 -25.25 5.65
N GLY A 218 -10.04 -25.71 6.72
CA GLY A 218 -10.73 -26.22 7.91
C GLY A 218 -11.57 -25.15 8.64
N GLU A 219 -11.16 -23.88 8.60
CA GLU A 219 -11.96 -22.78 9.15
C GLU A 219 -13.20 -22.48 8.29
N ILE A 220 -13.09 -22.57 6.96
CA ILE A 220 -14.24 -22.42 6.05
C ILE A 220 -15.26 -23.53 6.29
N GLU A 221 -14.82 -24.79 6.40
CA GLU A 221 -15.70 -25.94 6.69
C GLU A 221 -16.42 -25.78 8.04
N ALA A 222 -15.75 -25.20 9.04
CA ALA A 222 -16.30 -24.99 10.38
C ALA A 222 -17.38 -23.90 10.43
N VAL A 223 -17.39 -22.95 9.49
CA VAL A 223 -18.35 -21.83 9.45
C VAL A 223 -19.79 -22.30 9.18
N ARG A 224 -19.98 -23.42 8.46
CA ARG A 224 -21.31 -23.98 8.09
C ARG A 224 -22.26 -22.94 7.47
N ASP A 225 -21.74 -22.08 6.60
CA ASP A 225 -22.47 -21.04 5.88
C ASP A 225 -21.98 -21.02 4.42
N ASP A 226 -22.73 -20.38 3.53
CA ASP A 226 -22.25 -20.10 2.18
C ASP A 226 -21.14 -19.07 2.26
N VAL A 227 -19.91 -19.46 1.87
CA VAL A 227 -18.73 -18.59 1.93
C VAL A 227 -18.30 -18.16 0.52
N LEU A 228 -18.15 -16.86 0.33
CA LEU A 228 -17.47 -16.25 -0.83
C LEU A 228 -16.06 -15.85 -0.42
N CYS A 229 -15.06 -16.53 -0.96
CA CYS A 229 -13.65 -16.20 -0.78
C CYS A 229 -13.16 -15.27 -1.88
N ILE A 230 -12.48 -14.19 -1.51
CA ILE A 230 -11.96 -13.17 -2.43
C ILE A 230 -10.49 -12.86 -2.10
N GLY A 231 -9.80 -12.21 -3.04
CA GLY A 231 -8.40 -11.87 -2.94
C GLY A 231 -7.46 -12.86 -3.64
N ASP A 232 -6.23 -12.42 -3.85
CA ASP A 232 -5.22 -13.18 -4.60
C ASP A 232 -4.80 -14.48 -3.91
N GLY A 233 -4.89 -14.55 -2.58
CA GLY A 233 -4.67 -15.77 -1.82
C GLY A 233 -5.75 -16.81 -2.08
N ALA A 234 -7.03 -16.41 -2.15
CA ALA A 234 -8.12 -17.31 -2.50
C ALA A 234 -8.00 -17.81 -3.95
N LEU A 235 -7.63 -16.93 -4.88
CA LEU A 235 -7.39 -17.29 -6.28
C LEU A 235 -6.23 -18.28 -6.43
N ALA A 236 -5.13 -18.06 -5.72
CA ALA A 236 -3.98 -18.96 -5.74
C ALA A 236 -4.30 -20.35 -5.16
N GLN A 237 -5.27 -20.43 -4.25
CA GLN A 237 -5.70 -21.67 -3.59
C GLN A 237 -7.09 -22.11 -4.06
N ARG A 238 -7.50 -21.74 -5.28
CA ARG A 238 -8.88 -21.93 -5.78
C ARG A 238 -9.38 -23.36 -5.58
N ALA A 239 -8.63 -24.36 -6.04
CA ALA A 239 -9.04 -25.76 -5.96
C ALA A 239 -9.26 -26.23 -4.51
N LEU A 240 -8.41 -25.80 -3.57
CA LEU A 240 -8.53 -26.14 -2.15
C LEU A 240 -9.72 -25.43 -1.50
N VAL A 241 -9.95 -24.15 -1.85
CA VAL A 241 -11.08 -23.40 -1.31
C VAL A 241 -12.39 -23.97 -1.85
N GLU A 242 -12.48 -24.27 -3.15
CA GLU A 242 -13.67 -24.86 -3.77
C GLU A 242 -13.97 -26.27 -3.23
N SER A 243 -12.97 -27.05 -2.83
CA SER A 243 -13.21 -28.37 -2.20
C SER A 243 -13.93 -28.30 -0.85
N THR A 244 -13.94 -27.14 -0.19
CA THR A 244 -14.71 -26.90 1.05
C THR A 244 -16.17 -26.53 0.79
N GLY A 245 -16.57 -26.36 -0.47
CA GLY A 245 -17.89 -25.85 -0.87
C GLY A 245 -17.98 -24.32 -0.96
N ALA A 246 -16.90 -23.59 -0.69
CA ALA A 246 -16.87 -22.13 -0.85
C ALA A 246 -16.72 -21.71 -2.32
N GLU A 247 -17.33 -20.58 -2.67
CA GLU A 247 -17.15 -19.94 -3.97
C GLU A 247 -15.89 -19.06 -3.94
N VAL A 248 -15.12 -19.06 -5.04
CA VAL A 248 -13.97 -18.17 -5.19
C VAL A 248 -14.29 -17.08 -6.21
N GLY A 249 -14.26 -15.82 -5.75
CA GLY A 249 -14.49 -14.63 -6.56
C GLY A 249 -13.53 -14.52 -7.76
N SER A 250 -13.86 -13.62 -8.69
CA SER A 250 -13.09 -13.43 -9.91
C SER A 250 -11.82 -12.62 -9.68
N SER A 251 -10.95 -12.58 -10.70
CA SER A 251 -9.69 -11.82 -10.67
C SER A 251 -9.86 -10.31 -10.47
N SER A 252 -11.04 -9.74 -10.77
CA SER A 252 -11.33 -8.32 -10.50
C SER A 252 -11.40 -8.01 -9.00
N MET A 253 -11.56 -9.03 -8.14
CA MET A 253 -11.58 -8.95 -6.68
C MET A 253 -10.29 -9.47 -6.05
N ALA A 254 -9.19 -9.53 -6.82
CA ALA A 254 -7.93 -10.08 -6.33
C ALA A 254 -7.21 -9.15 -5.33
N TYR A 255 -7.42 -7.84 -5.41
CA TYR A 255 -6.67 -6.85 -4.63
C TYR A 255 -7.58 -5.75 -4.08
N PRO A 256 -7.24 -5.18 -2.91
CA PRO A 256 -7.83 -3.94 -2.46
C PRO A 256 -7.49 -2.80 -3.44
N THR A 257 -8.36 -1.79 -3.49
CA THR A 257 -8.22 -0.64 -4.39
C THR A 257 -8.26 0.66 -3.61
N ALA A 258 -7.56 1.68 -4.11
CA ALA A 258 -7.60 3.03 -3.54
C ALA A 258 -9.03 3.60 -3.54
N GLN A 259 -9.86 3.23 -4.51
CA GLN A 259 -11.28 3.61 -4.52
C GLN A 259 -12.02 3.04 -3.30
N SER A 260 -11.92 1.73 -3.05
CA SER A 260 -12.56 1.09 -1.88
C SER A 260 -12.04 1.67 -0.57
N LEU A 261 -10.75 2.02 -0.53
CA LEU A 261 -10.10 2.70 0.57
C LEU A 261 -10.71 4.07 0.86
N VAL A 262 -10.90 4.92 -0.15
CA VAL A 262 -11.53 6.22 0.06
C VAL A 262 -13.00 6.06 0.44
N GLU A 263 -13.75 5.19 -0.24
CA GLU A 263 -15.17 4.96 0.07
C GLU A 263 -15.37 4.50 1.52
N LEU A 264 -14.53 3.57 2.02
CA LEU A 264 -14.59 3.12 3.40
C LEU A 264 -14.07 4.17 4.41
N ALA A 265 -13.15 5.04 3.99
CA ALA A 265 -12.59 6.09 4.85
C ALA A 265 -13.46 7.35 4.95
N LEU A 266 -14.25 7.69 3.93
CA LEU A 266 -15.06 8.91 3.87
C LEU A 266 -15.93 9.13 5.13
N PRO A 267 -16.68 8.13 5.63
CA PRO A 267 -17.47 8.30 6.86
C PRO A 267 -16.61 8.65 8.08
N ARG A 268 -15.39 8.13 8.18
CA ARG A 268 -14.49 8.41 9.30
C ARG A 268 -14.00 9.86 9.27
N PHE A 269 -13.67 10.37 8.09
CA PHE A 269 -13.32 11.78 7.96
C PHE A 269 -14.49 12.72 8.29
N ILE A 270 -15.71 12.40 7.82
CA ILE A 270 -16.92 13.19 8.11
C ILE A 270 -17.21 13.23 9.62
N ARG A 271 -16.94 12.12 10.32
CA ARG A 271 -17.08 12.01 11.78
C ARG A 271 -15.86 12.50 12.57
N GLU A 272 -14.85 13.02 11.87
CA GLU A 272 -13.57 13.43 12.45
C GLU A 272 -12.81 12.30 13.18
N GLU A 273 -13.13 11.03 12.88
CA GLU A 273 -12.47 9.81 13.34
C GLU A 273 -11.16 9.57 12.58
N THR A 274 -10.25 10.54 12.69
CA THR A 274 -8.99 10.59 11.94
C THR A 274 -7.79 10.43 12.86
N GLN A 275 -6.62 10.20 12.27
CA GLN A 275 -5.35 10.05 12.98
C GLN A 275 -4.42 11.21 12.59
N ARG A 276 -3.42 11.48 13.42
CA ARG A 276 -2.32 12.34 13.02
C ARG A 276 -1.39 11.57 12.07
N PRO A 277 -0.75 12.24 11.10
CA PRO A 277 0.20 11.60 10.20
C PRO A 277 1.26 10.75 10.94
N GLU A 278 1.87 11.30 11.98
CA GLU A 278 2.89 10.65 12.79
C GLU A 278 2.41 9.42 13.57
N ASP A 279 1.11 9.16 13.65
CA ASP A 279 0.52 8.00 14.34
C ASP A 279 0.25 6.83 13.39
N LEU A 280 0.36 7.00 12.07
CA LEU A 280 0.20 5.89 11.12
C LEU A 280 1.25 4.81 11.36
N ARG A 281 0.80 3.57 11.59
CA ARG A 281 1.66 2.40 11.80
C ARG A 281 1.21 1.25 10.91
N PRO A 282 2.15 0.52 10.28
CA PRO A 282 1.81 -0.69 9.54
C PRO A 282 1.23 -1.77 10.47
N ILE A 283 0.25 -2.51 9.98
CA ILE A 283 -0.36 -3.66 10.66
C ILE A 283 0.41 -4.91 10.25
N TYR A 284 1.33 -5.34 11.11
CA TYR A 284 2.03 -6.61 10.96
C TYR A 284 1.31 -7.71 11.73
N ILE A 285 0.57 -8.58 11.02
CA ILE A 285 -0.08 -9.76 11.63
C ILE A 285 0.94 -10.84 11.98
N ARG A 286 1.97 -10.99 11.13
CA ARG A 286 3.06 -11.94 11.34
C ARG A 286 4.07 -11.34 12.34
N LYS A 287 4.43 -12.12 13.37
CA LYS A 287 5.55 -11.76 14.26
C LYS A 287 6.83 -11.69 13.42
N ALA A 288 7.66 -10.66 13.63
CA ALA A 288 8.86 -10.45 12.84
C ALA A 288 9.77 -11.70 12.81
N ASP A 289 10.22 -12.08 11.61
CA ASP A 289 11.01 -13.28 11.32
C ASP A 289 12.34 -13.38 12.11
N ALA A 290 12.79 -12.30 12.78
CA ALA A 290 14.06 -12.26 13.51
C ALA A 290 14.19 -13.34 14.60
N ARG A 291 13.07 -13.84 15.15
CA ARG A 291 13.08 -14.93 16.14
C ARG A 291 13.07 -16.33 15.53
N ILE A 292 12.45 -16.53 14.36
CA ILE A 292 12.28 -17.86 13.74
C ILE A 292 13.61 -18.36 13.16
N ASN A 293 14.46 -17.46 12.65
CA ASN A 293 15.73 -17.84 12.03
C ASN A 293 16.84 -18.24 13.03
N TRP A 294 16.71 -17.87 14.31
CA TRP A 294 17.65 -18.30 15.36
C TRP A 294 17.41 -19.75 15.78
N GLN A 295 16.14 -20.18 15.88
CA GLN A 295 15.79 -21.54 16.24
C GLN A 295 16.20 -22.56 15.17
N ASN A 296 16.08 -22.20 13.88
CA ASN A 296 16.50 -23.08 12.78
C ASN A 296 18.03 -23.15 12.58
N ARG A 297 18.82 -22.20 13.13
CA ARG A 297 20.29 -22.28 13.11
C ARG A 297 20.87 -23.18 14.20
N GLY A 298 20.18 -23.34 15.33
CA GLY A 298 20.59 -24.24 16.42
C GLY A 298 20.49 -25.73 16.07
N ALA A 299 19.56 -26.10 15.18
CA ALA A 299 19.36 -27.49 14.77
C ALA A 299 20.41 -28.02 13.77
N LEU A 300 21.20 -27.14 13.14
CA LEU A 300 22.20 -27.51 12.13
C LEU A 300 23.63 -27.68 12.68
N HIS A 301 23.85 -27.45 13.98
CA HIS A 301 25.18 -27.59 14.62
C HIS A 301 25.24 -28.60 15.78
N GLY A 302 24.16 -29.34 16.05
CA GLY A 302 24.12 -30.36 17.11
C GLY A 302 24.38 -31.77 16.59
N GLY A 303 25.59 -32.06 16.12
CA GLY A 303 25.86 -33.37 15.50
C GLY A 303 27.33 -33.74 15.35
N ARG A 304 28.12 -33.70 16.42
CA ARG A 304 29.32 -34.54 16.55
C ARG A 304 29.40 -35.14 17.95
N SER A 305 28.94 -36.38 18.03
CA SER A 305 29.20 -37.31 19.13
C SER A 305 30.72 -37.53 19.25
N ALA A 306 31.29 -37.21 20.40
CA ALA A 306 32.66 -37.59 20.76
C ALA A 306 32.63 -39.00 21.35
N ALA A 307 33.33 -39.93 20.69
CA ALA A 307 33.56 -41.28 21.20
C ALA A 307 34.49 -41.25 22.43
N PRO A 308 34.30 -42.14 23.42
CA PRO A 308 35.19 -42.23 24.57
C PRO A 308 36.49 -42.97 24.19
N ALA A 309 37.63 -42.36 24.54
CA ALA A 309 38.94 -42.98 24.45
C ALA A 309 39.07 -44.13 25.46
N ARG A 310 39.53 -45.29 24.99
CA ARG A 310 39.95 -46.43 25.82
C ARG A 310 41.38 -46.23 26.31
N GLY A 311 41.68 -46.85 27.44
CA GLY A 311 42.83 -46.56 28.30
C GLY A 311 44.21 -46.97 27.79
N ALA A 312 45.20 -46.42 28.48
CA ALA A 312 46.41 -47.07 28.96
C ALA A 312 46.69 -46.53 30.37
#